data_AF-A0A409W3X7-F1
#
_entry.id   AF-A0A409W3X7-F1
#
_cell.length_a   1.000
_cell.length_b   1.000
_cell.length_c   1.000
_cell.angle_alpha   90.00
_cell.angle_beta   90.00
_cell.angle_gamma   90.00
#
_symmetry.space_group_name_H-M   'P 1'
#
loop_
_entity.id
_entity.type
_entity.pdbx_description
1 polymer ?
#
loop_
_entity_poly.entity_id
_entity_poly.type
_entity_poly.pdbx_seq_one_letter_code
_entity_poly.pdbx_strand_id
1 'polypeptide(L)'
;MFSSVLHILQRLLHSLQSIMAPTSERVFADLIAHATHKYPNWDPEIPIMPGDYGRITSGQRGPLDTLLNGRMGRRRRPSRSGTFLKEGNIFTEGLAEKYNIPPPVEYGAESTQGTTWITSRNAEQVTWNADIAGQHPGLAECSIKASFRFTTGQGAVLAMDNDTVLAIDPPAKLLRLLSDKALPEDTVIVSEVHRCSSYARFLSSSYNQNTSVTLGLKVQPLPVPLPGPTGSPSSPSFNDQQNMNDNMGQMVPGWANVEGKWVHDSTAGNFRAKHPIFAQRTASRGLATLMPTSERLFVDLIVRSSHKYPNWDPEVSVEPGDYGRTTQGRQFRIAFWKKRVGTFIKEGNIYDDGLAEKYQIPKPVEHGLDSTEGTTWVTSKNAQQVNFDADVGLQTPAFAECSVKATFKFNTNKGAVLAMDNDTILTINPPGKLRRLLAEKALEKGYVIVSEVHRCSSYARFLSAAAGATVALGLAAQPPVGNVGSANVDAKWVHSSSAGNFKAKVNKEGKRVFYPLFRLVALKESAVSTGLRGELDEDPPLPDAEPPWDPVDGETGNSN
;
A
#
# COMPACT_ATOMS: atom_id res chain seq x y z
N MET A 1 60.55 -14.04 13.39
CA MET A 1 59.71 -12.83 13.63
C MET A 1 58.76 -12.51 12.48
N PHE A 2 59.21 -12.44 11.22
CA PHE A 2 58.33 -12.10 10.09
C PHE A 2 57.11 -13.03 9.88
N SER A 3 57.27 -14.35 10.08
CA SER A 3 56.16 -15.30 9.94
C SER A 3 55.04 -15.09 10.99
N SER A 4 55.41 -14.80 12.25
CA SER A 4 54.44 -14.54 13.32
C SER A 4 53.69 -13.22 13.11
N VAL A 5 54.36 -12.18 12.61
CA VAL A 5 53.72 -10.88 12.29
C VAL A 5 52.76 -11.02 11.12
N LEU A 6 53.14 -11.78 10.08
CA LEU A 6 52.26 -12.03 8.93
C LEU A 6 51.01 -12.82 9.34
N HIS A 7 51.14 -13.83 10.20
CA HIS A 7 50.01 -14.61 10.68
C HIS A 7 49.04 -13.81 11.57
N ILE A 8 49.56 -12.88 12.38
CA ILE A 8 48.75 -11.95 13.18
C ILE A 8 48.01 -10.97 12.27
N LEU A 9 48.69 -10.41 11.26
CA LEU A 9 48.06 -9.51 10.28
C LEU A 9 46.98 -10.23 9.47
N GLN A 10 47.18 -11.48 9.09
CA GLN A 10 46.20 -12.28 8.33
C GLN A 10 44.98 -12.63 9.17
N ARG A 11 45.14 -12.94 10.46
CA ARG A 11 44.03 -13.12 11.41
C ARG A 11 43.29 -11.82 11.69
N LEU A 12 44.00 -10.69 11.79
CA LEU A 12 43.38 -9.37 11.91
C LEU A 12 42.61 -9.00 10.64
N LEU A 13 43.14 -9.29 9.45
CA LEU A 13 42.46 -9.02 8.18
C LEU A 13 41.19 -9.86 8.03
N HIS A 14 41.24 -11.16 8.39
CA HIS A 14 40.06 -12.04 8.40
C HIS A 14 39.02 -11.61 9.45
N SER A 15 39.47 -11.22 10.65
CA SER A 15 38.58 -10.67 11.69
C SER A 15 37.93 -9.37 11.25
N LEU A 16 38.68 -8.48 10.59
CA LEU A 16 38.17 -7.23 10.03
C LEU A 16 37.18 -7.47 8.88
N GLN A 17 37.46 -8.40 7.97
CA GLN A 17 36.53 -8.77 6.88
C GLN A 17 35.22 -9.38 7.44
N SER A 18 35.31 -10.18 8.50
CA SER A 18 34.14 -10.74 9.20
C SER A 18 33.31 -9.68 9.94
N ILE A 19 33.91 -8.56 10.36
CA ILE A 19 33.23 -7.47 11.08
C ILE A 19 32.63 -6.44 10.10
N MET A 20 33.12 -6.37 8.86
CA MET A 20 32.78 -5.30 7.92
C MET A 20 31.73 -5.63 6.86
N ALA A 21 31.44 -6.91 6.58
CA ALA A 21 30.39 -7.26 5.62
C ALA A 21 29.01 -7.16 6.30
N PRO A 22 28.06 -6.36 5.78
CA PRO A 22 26.69 -6.41 6.27
C PRO A 22 26.16 -7.84 6.08
N THR A 23 25.56 -8.40 7.12
CA THR A 23 24.92 -9.71 7.02
C THR A 23 23.86 -9.65 5.90
N SER A 24 23.67 -10.74 5.17
CA SER A 24 22.63 -10.85 4.14
C SER A 24 21.26 -10.40 4.67
N GLU A 25 21.03 -10.65 5.95
CA GLU A 25 19.88 -10.24 6.73
C GLU A 25 19.64 -8.73 6.71
N ARG A 26 20.71 -7.98 6.99
CA ARG A 26 20.69 -6.53 7.02
C ARG A 26 20.42 -5.94 5.65
N VAL A 27 21.07 -6.50 4.62
CA VAL A 27 20.89 -6.09 3.22
C VAL A 27 19.44 -6.30 2.79
N PHE A 28 18.86 -7.45 3.11
CA PHE A 28 17.46 -7.73 2.82
C PHE A 28 16.53 -6.72 3.50
N ALA A 29 16.73 -6.45 4.80
CA ALA A 29 15.90 -5.50 5.53
C ALA A 29 15.98 -4.09 4.96
N ASP A 30 17.17 -3.61 4.57
CA ASP A 30 17.34 -2.32 3.92
C ASP A 30 16.64 -2.25 2.56
N LEU A 31 16.74 -3.30 1.74
CA LEU A 31 16.10 -3.33 0.41
C LEU A 31 14.58 -3.31 0.51
N ILE A 32 13.99 -4.08 1.44
CA ILE A 32 12.55 -4.11 1.68
C ILE A 32 12.07 -2.78 2.28
N ALA A 33 12.79 -2.23 3.25
CA ALA A 33 12.47 -0.94 3.85
C ALA A 33 12.58 0.21 2.85
N HIS A 34 13.50 0.12 1.89
CA HIS A 34 13.60 1.09 0.82
C HIS A 34 12.43 0.99 -0.18
N ALA A 35 11.93 -0.22 -0.43
CA ALA A 35 10.81 -0.46 -1.34
C ALA A 35 9.45 -0.08 -0.73
N THR A 36 9.26 -0.33 0.57
CA THR A 36 7.93 -0.26 1.21
C THR A 36 7.82 0.79 2.30
N HIS A 37 8.93 1.32 2.80
CA HIS A 37 9.00 2.04 4.07
C HIS A 37 8.59 1.23 5.32
N LYS A 38 8.43 -0.10 5.19
CA LYS A 38 8.14 -1.04 6.29
C LYS A 38 9.39 -1.86 6.63
N TYR A 39 9.49 -2.33 7.87
CA TYR A 39 10.64 -3.14 8.28
C TYR A 39 10.22 -4.61 8.36
N PRO A 40 10.96 -5.53 7.72
CA PRO A 40 10.72 -6.94 7.94
C PRO A 40 11.08 -7.29 9.38
N ASN A 41 10.19 -7.96 10.09
CA ASN A 41 10.56 -8.59 11.34
C ASN A 41 11.53 -9.72 11.02
N TRP A 42 12.74 -9.61 11.54
CA TRP A 42 13.77 -10.58 11.26
C TRP A 42 13.62 -11.86 12.09
N ASP A 43 13.04 -11.73 13.28
CA ASP A 43 12.82 -12.82 14.21
C ASP A 43 11.32 -13.15 14.34
N PRO A 44 10.83 -14.11 13.53
CA PRO A 44 9.48 -14.65 13.64
C PRO A 44 8.99 -14.98 15.03
N GLU A 45 9.91 -15.46 15.87
CA GLU A 45 9.59 -16.12 17.13
C GLU A 45 9.27 -15.10 18.21
N ILE A 46 9.62 -13.83 17.98
CA ILE A 46 9.24 -12.69 18.81
C ILE A 46 8.03 -12.04 18.14
N PRO A 47 6.79 -12.36 18.58
CA PRO A 47 5.60 -11.77 17.98
C PRO A 47 5.61 -10.27 18.24
N ILE A 48 5.56 -9.51 17.15
CA ILE A 48 5.38 -8.06 17.19
C ILE A 48 3.90 -7.75 17.00
N MET A 49 3.34 -6.93 17.87
CA MET A 49 1.93 -6.53 17.86
C MET A 49 1.83 -5.02 17.65
N PRO A 50 0.75 -4.51 17.02
CA PRO A 50 0.50 -3.08 17.03
C PRO A 50 0.42 -2.56 18.47
N GLY A 51 1.05 -1.42 18.70
CA GLY A 51 1.22 -0.83 20.02
C GLY A 51 2.50 -1.26 20.73
N ASP A 52 3.21 -2.28 20.24
CA ASP A 52 4.56 -2.56 20.71
C ASP A 52 5.43 -1.34 20.46
N TYR A 53 6.24 -0.98 21.45
CA TYR A 53 7.20 0.09 21.32
C TYR A 53 8.58 -0.36 21.78
N GLY A 54 9.60 0.32 21.30
CA GLY A 54 10.98 0.05 21.69
C GLY A 54 11.98 0.77 20.83
N ARG A 55 13.20 0.23 20.72
CA ARG A 55 14.31 0.89 20.00
C ARG A 55 14.77 0.08 18.82
N ILE A 56 15.19 0.78 17.77
CA ILE A 56 15.88 0.15 16.64
C ILE A 56 17.37 0.24 16.94
N THR A 57 18.00 -0.91 17.24
CA THR A 57 19.46 -0.93 17.43
C THR A 57 20.13 -0.64 16.10
N SER A 58 20.69 0.56 15.92
CA SER A 58 21.66 0.73 14.86
C SER A 58 22.81 -0.21 15.18
N GLY A 59 23.00 -1.27 14.39
CA GLY A 59 24.09 -2.22 14.60
C GLY A 59 25.38 -1.46 14.91
N GLN A 60 26.03 -1.80 16.03
CA GLN A 60 27.16 -1.04 16.57
C GLN A 60 28.14 -0.69 15.44
N ARG A 61 28.47 0.60 15.31
CA ARG A 61 29.62 0.99 14.49
C ARG A 61 30.85 0.38 15.15
N GLY A 62 31.60 -0.43 14.40
CA GLY A 62 32.92 -0.85 14.86
C GLY A 62 33.79 0.37 15.17
N PRO A 63 34.70 0.31 16.15
CA PRO A 63 35.48 1.46 16.61
C PRO A 63 36.33 2.15 15.52
N LEU A 64 36.61 1.47 14.40
CA LEU A 64 37.43 2.01 13.30
C LEU A 64 36.70 3.03 12.40
N ASP A 65 35.37 3.01 12.31
CA ASP A 65 34.61 3.96 11.48
C ASP A 65 34.70 5.40 12.02
N THR A 66 35.07 5.56 13.29
CA THR A 66 35.28 6.87 13.90
C THR A 66 36.63 7.48 13.49
N LEU A 67 37.61 6.65 13.10
CA LEU A 67 38.97 7.09 12.75
C LEU A 67 39.15 7.41 11.26
N LEU A 68 38.40 6.77 10.36
CA LEU A 68 38.50 7.02 8.91
C LEU A 68 37.63 8.18 8.39
N ASN A 69 36.75 8.74 9.22
CA ASN A 69 35.78 9.78 8.82
C ASN A 69 36.24 11.23 9.05
N GLY A 70 37.57 11.44 9.19
CA GLY A 70 38.20 12.70 9.56
C GLY A 70 38.43 13.73 8.44
N ARG A 71 38.42 13.36 7.16
CA ARG A 71 38.66 14.32 6.05
C ARG A 71 37.95 13.90 4.77
N MET A 72 36.80 14.50 4.49
CA MET A 72 36.34 15.02 3.17
C MET A 72 34.80 15.15 3.06
N GLY A 73 34.40 16.25 2.41
CA GLY A 73 33.13 16.63 1.76
C GLY A 73 31.83 15.84 1.97
N ARG A 74 30.77 16.59 2.30
CA ARG A 74 29.32 16.29 2.16
C ARG A 74 28.91 14.83 2.45
N ARG A 75 28.74 14.58 3.75
CA ARG A 75 28.27 13.32 4.36
C ARG A 75 26.84 12.95 3.92
N ARG A 76 26.67 11.93 3.07
CA ARG A 76 25.44 11.12 3.07
C ARG A 76 25.47 10.23 4.32
N ARG A 77 24.55 10.44 5.27
CA ARG A 77 24.42 9.52 6.42
C ARG A 77 23.81 8.20 5.91
N PRO A 78 24.44 7.04 6.18
CA PRO A 78 23.91 5.75 5.75
C PRO A 78 22.56 5.44 6.44
N SER A 79 21.69 4.73 5.72
CA SER A 79 20.44 4.16 6.24
C SER A 79 20.77 3.33 7.50
N ARG A 80 20.10 3.61 8.61
CA ARG A 80 20.20 2.81 9.83
C ARG A 80 19.16 1.69 9.75
N SER A 81 19.50 0.57 9.13
CA SER A 81 18.83 -0.71 9.41
C SER A 81 19.22 -1.18 10.80
N GLY A 82 18.26 -1.62 11.59
CA GLY A 82 18.50 -2.19 12.91
C GLY A 82 17.39 -3.15 13.29
N THR A 83 17.68 -4.03 14.25
CA THR A 83 16.67 -4.93 14.81
C THR A 83 15.79 -4.14 15.77
N PHE A 84 14.47 -4.31 15.66
CA PHE A 84 13.53 -3.76 16.63
C PHE A 84 13.67 -4.54 17.94
N LEU A 85 14.12 -3.87 18.99
CA LEU A 85 14.10 -4.38 20.35
C LEU A 85 12.83 -3.87 21.03
N LYS A 86 11.87 -4.78 21.24
CA LYS A 86 10.65 -4.50 21.98
C LYS A 86 11.00 -4.16 23.43
N GLU A 87 10.54 -3.00 23.90
CA GLU A 87 10.69 -2.54 25.28
C GLU A 87 9.38 -2.63 26.06
N GLY A 88 8.24 -2.51 25.38
CA GLY A 88 6.93 -2.52 26.00
C GLY A 88 5.78 -2.55 24.99
N ASN A 89 4.55 -2.39 25.46
CA ASN A 89 3.37 -2.26 24.63
C ASN A 89 2.38 -1.26 25.24
N ILE A 90 1.94 -0.28 24.45
CA ILE A 90 1.09 0.82 24.92
C ILE A 90 -0.28 0.37 25.44
N PHE A 91 -0.79 -0.78 24.99
CA PHE A 91 -2.07 -1.33 25.46
C PHE A 91 -1.92 -2.03 26.80
N THR A 92 -0.85 -2.81 27.00
CA THR A 92 -0.62 -3.53 28.26
C THR A 92 -0.20 -2.61 29.40
N GLU A 93 0.33 -1.43 29.09
CA GLU A 93 0.80 -0.45 30.08
C GLU A 93 -0.22 0.66 30.40
N GLY A 94 -1.45 0.57 29.87
CA GLY A 94 -2.50 1.57 30.10
C GLY A 94 -2.26 2.92 29.41
N LEU A 95 -1.22 3.05 28.58
CA LEU A 95 -0.96 4.26 27.80
C LEU A 95 -2.05 4.46 26.73
N ALA A 96 -2.56 3.39 26.12
CA ALA A 96 -3.62 3.49 25.13
C ALA A 96 -4.89 4.14 25.71
N GLU A 97 -5.30 3.73 26.91
CA GLU A 97 -6.46 4.29 27.63
C GLU A 97 -6.23 5.76 27.96
N LYS A 98 -5.06 6.10 28.55
CA LYS A 98 -4.69 7.48 28.89
C LYS A 98 -4.76 8.43 27.68
N TYR A 99 -4.47 7.95 26.48
CA TYR A 99 -4.43 8.73 25.25
C TYR A 99 -5.65 8.52 24.34
N ASN A 100 -6.68 7.79 24.79
CA ASN A 100 -7.87 7.42 24.01
C ASN A 100 -7.53 6.77 22.65
N ILE A 101 -6.48 5.94 22.62
CA ILE A 101 -6.04 5.18 21.45
C ILE A 101 -6.91 3.92 21.35
N PRO A 102 -7.65 3.72 20.25
CA PRO A 102 -8.50 2.55 20.09
C PRO A 102 -7.65 1.28 19.96
N PRO A 103 -8.23 0.10 20.27
CA PRO A 103 -7.56 -1.17 20.03
C PRO A 103 -7.22 -1.34 18.53
N PRO A 104 -6.21 -2.15 18.18
CA PRO A 104 -5.88 -2.43 16.80
C PRO A 104 -7.06 -3.07 16.07
N VAL A 105 -7.31 -2.64 14.84
CA VAL A 105 -8.34 -3.17 13.94
C VAL A 105 -7.68 -4.08 12.91
N GLU A 106 -8.30 -5.22 12.63
CA GLU A 106 -7.85 -6.14 11.59
C GLU A 106 -8.50 -5.80 10.25
N TYR A 107 -7.67 -5.54 9.24
CA TYR A 107 -8.07 -5.26 7.87
C TYR A 107 -7.72 -6.48 7.00
N GLY A 108 -8.66 -6.91 6.16
CA GLY A 108 -8.42 -7.92 5.14
C GLY A 108 -8.86 -9.35 5.48
N ALA A 109 -9.58 -9.59 6.58
CA ALA A 109 -10.04 -10.93 6.94
C ALA A 109 -11.14 -11.51 6.03
N GLU A 110 -11.90 -10.68 5.30
CA GLU A 110 -13.17 -11.12 4.70
C GLU A 110 -13.15 -11.48 3.20
N SER A 111 -12.07 -11.33 2.42
CA SER A 111 -12.17 -11.73 0.99
C SER A 111 -10.90 -12.06 0.17
N THR A 112 -9.68 -12.04 0.70
CA THR A 112 -8.50 -12.19 -0.16
C THR A 112 -7.65 -13.42 0.16
N GLN A 113 -7.99 -14.53 -0.48
CA GLN A 113 -6.99 -15.55 -0.85
C GLN A 113 -6.00 -14.89 -1.83
N GLY A 114 -4.98 -14.22 -1.30
CA GLY A 114 -4.04 -13.45 -2.09
C GLY A 114 -2.63 -13.50 -1.52
N THR A 115 -1.65 -13.69 -2.40
CA THR A 115 -0.23 -13.49 -2.05
C THR A 115 0.16 -12.05 -2.31
N THR A 116 0.66 -11.37 -1.28
CA THR A 116 1.31 -10.06 -1.37
C THR A 116 2.77 -10.25 -1.78
N TRP A 117 3.21 -9.53 -2.82
CA TRP A 117 4.59 -9.52 -3.28
C TRP A 117 5.23 -8.16 -3.03
N ILE A 118 6.41 -8.16 -2.42
CA ILE A 118 7.24 -6.98 -2.19
C ILE A 118 8.58 -7.22 -2.86
N THR A 119 8.92 -6.37 -3.83
CA THR A 119 10.18 -6.44 -4.56
C THR A 119 11.04 -5.20 -4.30
N SER A 120 12.35 -5.40 -4.20
CA SER A 120 13.30 -4.28 -4.27
C SER A 120 13.30 -3.67 -5.67
N ARG A 121 13.79 -2.43 -5.82
CA ARG A 121 13.87 -1.74 -7.12
C ARG A 121 14.64 -2.49 -8.21
N ASN A 122 15.56 -3.36 -7.82
CA ASN A 122 16.42 -4.11 -8.75
C ASN A 122 15.82 -5.46 -9.15
N ALA A 123 14.65 -5.83 -8.61
CA ALA A 123 13.96 -7.07 -8.90
C ALA A 123 12.77 -6.78 -9.83
N GLU A 124 12.92 -7.17 -11.09
CA GLU A 124 11.91 -7.06 -12.12
C GLU A 124 11.08 -8.35 -12.16
N GLN A 125 9.76 -8.23 -12.21
CA GLN A 125 8.89 -9.39 -12.36
C GLN A 125 8.76 -9.78 -13.83
N VAL A 126 9.00 -11.06 -14.15
CA VAL A 126 9.12 -11.56 -15.53
C VAL A 126 7.87 -12.27 -16.01
N THR A 127 7.23 -13.12 -15.18
CA THR A 127 6.12 -13.99 -15.63
C THR A 127 5.21 -14.43 -14.48
N TRP A 128 3.93 -14.74 -14.78
CA TRP A 128 2.90 -15.25 -13.86
C TRP A 128 2.32 -16.60 -14.29
N ASN A 129 2.18 -17.52 -13.33
CA ASN A 129 1.32 -18.71 -13.28
C ASN A 129 1.33 -19.74 -14.44
N ALA A 130 0.95 -19.40 -15.67
CA ALA A 130 0.69 -20.40 -16.72
C ALA A 130 1.98 -20.93 -17.38
N ASP A 131 2.89 -20.05 -17.76
CA ASP A 131 4.08 -20.43 -18.54
C ASP A 131 5.20 -21.04 -17.68
N ILE A 132 5.16 -20.77 -16.36
CA ILE A 132 6.20 -21.23 -15.42
C ILE A 132 6.20 -22.74 -15.27
N ALA A 133 5.03 -23.40 -15.34
CA ALA A 133 4.93 -24.85 -15.19
C ALA A 133 5.69 -25.62 -16.28
N GLY A 134 5.69 -25.09 -17.52
CA GLY A 134 6.39 -25.70 -18.64
C GLY A 134 7.91 -25.56 -18.55
N GLN A 135 8.39 -24.44 -18.01
CA GLN A 135 9.83 -24.17 -17.84
C GLN A 135 10.40 -24.79 -16.56
N HIS A 136 9.58 -24.93 -15.51
CA HIS A 136 9.96 -25.44 -14.21
C HIS A 136 8.97 -26.53 -13.76
N PRO A 137 9.14 -27.80 -14.19
CA PRO A 137 8.20 -28.89 -13.91
C PRO A 137 7.97 -29.11 -12.41
N GLY A 138 8.97 -28.87 -11.58
CA GLY A 138 8.87 -28.96 -10.11
C GLY A 138 7.91 -27.96 -9.47
N LEU A 139 7.49 -26.93 -10.22
CA LEU A 139 6.51 -25.94 -9.79
C LEU A 139 5.12 -26.18 -10.40
N ALA A 140 4.91 -27.26 -11.18
CA ALA A 140 3.64 -27.54 -11.85
C ALA A 140 2.46 -27.54 -10.87
N GLU A 141 2.64 -28.12 -9.68
CA GLU A 141 1.62 -28.27 -8.64
C GLU A 141 1.47 -27.05 -7.70
N CYS A 142 2.23 -25.97 -7.90
CA CYS A 142 2.09 -24.76 -7.10
C CYS A 142 0.84 -23.97 -7.54
N SER A 143 0.05 -23.48 -6.58
CA SER A 143 -1.13 -22.65 -6.85
C SER A 143 -0.76 -21.23 -7.27
N ILE A 144 0.41 -20.75 -6.83
CA ILE A 144 0.90 -19.39 -7.12
C ILE A 144 2.35 -19.48 -7.55
N LYS A 145 2.69 -18.89 -8.69
CA LYS A 145 4.03 -18.92 -9.29
C LYS A 145 4.40 -17.54 -9.81
N ALA A 146 5.57 -17.04 -9.42
CA ALA A 146 6.13 -15.80 -9.93
C ALA A 146 7.63 -15.96 -10.20
N SER A 147 8.08 -15.44 -11.34
CA SER A 147 9.51 -15.37 -11.68
C SER A 147 9.99 -13.93 -11.64
N PHE A 148 11.17 -13.72 -11.06
CA PHE A 148 11.81 -12.42 -10.93
C PHE A 148 13.21 -12.47 -11.52
N ARG A 149 13.60 -11.40 -12.22
CA ARG A 149 14.94 -11.17 -12.76
C ARG A 149 15.57 -9.99 -12.06
N PHE A 150 16.84 -10.13 -11.68
CA PHE A 150 17.59 -9.05 -11.05
C PHE A 150 18.49 -8.37 -12.09
N THR A 151 18.18 -7.11 -12.40
CA THR A 151 18.79 -6.39 -13.52
C THR A 151 20.17 -5.84 -13.18
N THR A 152 20.36 -5.27 -11.98
CA THR A 152 21.66 -4.81 -11.48
C THR A 152 21.77 -4.87 -9.96
N GLY A 153 22.93 -5.30 -9.45
CA GLY A 153 23.27 -5.26 -8.03
C GLY A 153 22.40 -6.16 -7.14
N GLN A 154 22.36 -5.82 -5.85
CA GLN A 154 21.59 -6.57 -4.86
C GLN A 154 20.09 -6.36 -5.04
N GLY A 155 19.31 -7.42 -4.92
CA GLY A 155 17.86 -7.34 -4.97
C GLY A 155 17.20 -8.30 -3.98
N ALA A 156 16.01 -7.93 -3.53
CA ALA A 156 15.22 -8.68 -2.56
C ALA A 156 13.81 -8.91 -3.09
N VAL A 157 13.25 -10.07 -2.79
CA VAL A 157 11.85 -10.42 -3.01
C VAL A 157 11.31 -11.00 -1.72
N LEU A 158 10.12 -10.55 -1.33
CA LEU A 158 9.35 -11.04 -0.19
C LEU A 158 7.94 -11.37 -0.68
N ALA A 159 7.52 -12.61 -0.49
CA ALA A 159 6.18 -13.09 -0.80
C ALA A 159 5.47 -13.45 0.51
N MET A 160 4.25 -12.99 0.72
CA MET A 160 3.45 -13.24 1.93
C MET A 160 2.09 -13.78 1.52
N ASP A 161 1.70 -14.94 2.02
CA ASP A 161 0.43 -15.60 1.72
C ASP A 161 -0.64 -15.27 2.77
N ASN A 162 -1.87 -15.00 2.31
CA ASN A 162 -3.00 -14.59 3.15
C ASN A 162 -2.62 -13.45 4.12
N ASP A 163 -2.07 -12.39 3.54
CA ASP A 163 -1.61 -11.21 4.27
C ASP A 163 -2.79 -10.44 4.89
N THR A 164 -2.95 -10.50 6.21
CA THR A 164 -3.88 -9.65 6.98
C THR A 164 -3.12 -8.53 7.67
N VAL A 165 -3.73 -7.36 7.76
CA VAL A 165 -3.10 -6.17 8.33
C VAL A 165 -3.78 -5.82 9.64
N LEU A 166 -3.05 -5.86 10.74
CA LEU A 166 -3.51 -5.38 12.03
C LEU A 166 -2.94 -3.98 12.27
N ALA A 167 -3.79 -2.96 12.40
CA ALA A 167 -3.32 -1.56 12.52
C ALA A 167 -4.07 -0.77 13.59
N ILE A 168 -3.39 0.21 14.19
CA ILE A 168 -3.99 1.21 15.08
C ILE A 168 -4.50 2.38 14.23
N ASP A 169 -5.82 2.53 14.14
CA ASP A 169 -6.49 3.52 13.31
C ASP A 169 -7.35 4.49 14.16
N PRO A 170 -7.19 5.83 14.03
CA PRO A 170 -6.23 6.53 13.20
C PRO A 170 -4.83 6.64 13.83
N PRO A 171 -3.75 6.53 13.03
CA PRO A 171 -2.39 6.68 13.51
C PRO A 171 -2.11 8.08 14.08
N ALA A 172 -2.97 9.06 13.79
CA ALA A 172 -2.90 10.41 14.36
C ALA A 172 -2.92 10.42 15.90
N LYS A 173 -3.60 9.46 16.56
CA LYS A 173 -3.64 9.39 18.02
C LYS A 173 -2.29 8.98 18.63
N LEU A 174 -1.51 8.15 17.93
CA LEU A 174 -0.15 7.78 18.34
C LEU A 174 0.80 8.99 18.36
N LEU A 175 0.58 9.96 17.47
CA LEU A 175 1.39 11.18 17.44
C LEU A 175 1.24 12.02 18.71
N ARG A 176 0.08 11.98 19.37
CA ARG A 176 -0.14 12.68 20.64
C ARG A 176 0.70 12.06 21.76
N LEU A 177 0.67 10.73 21.87
CA LEU A 177 1.48 9.97 22.82
C LEU A 177 2.98 10.25 22.65
N LEU A 178 3.46 10.30 21.39
CA LEU A 178 4.85 10.65 21.10
C LEU A 178 5.19 12.13 21.39
N SER A 179 4.23 13.04 21.19
CA SER A 179 4.45 14.48 21.41
C SER A 179 4.55 14.84 22.89
N ASP A 180 3.82 14.13 23.75
CA ASP A 180 3.79 14.37 25.19
C ASP A 180 5.00 13.76 25.92
N LYS A 181 5.97 13.21 25.19
CA LYS A 181 7.16 12.53 25.72
C LYS A 181 6.82 11.42 26.73
N ALA A 182 5.68 10.75 26.55
CA ALA A 182 5.29 9.62 27.37
C ALA A 182 6.23 8.40 27.20
N LEU A 183 6.98 8.38 26.10
CA LEU A 183 8.01 7.38 25.79
C LEU A 183 9.37 8.07 25.59
N PRO A 184 10.50 7.35 25.78
CA PRO A 184 11.85 7.87 25.52
C PRO A 184 12.00 8.48 24.10
N GLU A 185 12.85 9.49 23.93
CA GLU A 185 12.94 10.31 22.69
C GLU A 185 13.35 9.55 21.41
N ASP A 186 13.87 8.33 21.53
CA ASP A 186 14.26 7.46 20.40
C ASP A 186 13.34 6.24 20.21
N THR A 187 12.20 6.24 20.91
CA THR A 187 11.25 5.14 20.85
C THR A 187 10.50 5.13 19.53
N VAL A 188 10.38 3.96 18.92
CA VAL A 188 9.47 3.72 17.80
C VAL A 188 8.28 2.91 18.30
N ILE A 189 7.09 3.22 17.79
CA ILE A 189 5.88 2.46 18.05
C ILE A 189 5.49 1.76 16.76
N VAL A 190 5.13 0.49 16.89
CA VAL A 190 4.57 -0.33 15.83
C VAL A 190 3.11 0.08 15.65
N SER A 191 2.81 0.79 14.57
CA SER A 191 1.43 1.23 14.28
C SER A 191 0.62 0.18 13.51
N GLU A 192 1.32 -0.68 12.77
CA GLU A 192 0.73 -1.62 11.82
C GLU A 192 1.61 -2.86 11.74
N VAL A 193 0.96 -4.02 11.65
CA VAL A 193 1.56 -5.33 11.60
C VAL A 193 0.92 -6.15 10.49
N HIS A 194 1.73 -6.71 9.59
CA HIS A 194 1.24 -7.71 8.64
C HIS A 194 1.36 -9.11 9.26
N ARG A 195 0.31 -9.91 9.15
CA ARG A 195 0.27 -11.31 9.52
C ARG A 195 0.04 -12.12 8.25
N CYS A 196 0.77 -13.20 8.09
CA CYS A 196 0.61 -14.07 6.94
C CYS A 196 0.64 -15.52 7.41
N SER A 197 -0.05 -16.42 6.69
CA SER A 197 -0.02 -17.86 6.97
C SER A 197 1.37 -18.43 6.65
N SER A 198 2.01 -17.92 5.60
CA SER A 198 3.34 -18.30 5.17
C SER A 198 4.04 -17.17 4.41
N TYR A 199 5.36 -17.20 4.32
CA TYR A 199 6.15 -16.27 3.51
C TYR A 199 7.37 -16.96 2.88
N ALA A 200 7.82 -16.40 1.77
CA ALA A 200 9.11 -16.68 1.19
C ALA A 200 9.93 -15.41 1.09
N ARG A 201 11.22 -15.50 1.37
CA ARG A 201 12.16 -14.41 1.07
C ARG A 201 13.33 -14.89 0.24
N PHE A 202 13.75 -14.03 -0.65
CA PHE A 202 14.91 -14.24 -1.50
C PHE A 202 15.77 -12.98 -1.52
N LEU A 203 17.08 -13.17 -1.39
CA LEU A 203 18.07 -12.12 -1.58
C LEU A 203 19.07 -12.55 -2.64
N SER A 204 19.11 -11.80 -3.74
CA SER A 204 20.21 -11.85 -4.69
C SER A 204 21.36 -10.99 -4.15
N SER A 205 22.48 -11.64 -3.82
CA SER A 205 23.75 -10.97 -3.50
C SER A 205 24.65 -10.82 -4.73
N SER A 206 24.23 -11.33 -5.88
CA SER A 206 25.03 -11.35 -7.09
C SER A 206 25.03 -9.98 -7.76
N TYR A 207 26.22 -9.43 -8.00
CA TYR A 207 26.39 -8.27 -8.86
C TYR A 207 26.32 -8.64 -10.35
N ASN A 208 26.29 -9.94 -10.68
CA ASN A 208 26.18 -10.39 -12.05
C ASN A 208 24.74 -10.22 -12.54
N GLN A 209 24.61 -9.53 -13.67
CA GLN A 209 23.36 -9.34 -14.40
C GLN A 209 22.81 -10.73 -14.79
N ASN A 210 21.48 -10.91 -14.78
CA ASN A 210 20.74 -12.15 -15.08
C ASN A 210 20.60 -13.21 -13.98
N THR A 211 20.64 -12.85 -12.70
CA THR A 211 20.10 -13.78 -11.70
C THR A 211 18.57 -13.80 -11.83
N SER A 212 17.95 -14.98 -11.84
CA SER A 212 16.50 -15.13 -11.75
C SER A 212 16.11 -16.04 -10.59
N VAL A 213 14.97 -15.77 -10.00
CA VAL A 213 14.34 -16.65 -9.00
C VAL A 213 12.90 -16.88 -9.40
N THR A 214 12.50 -18.15 -9.39
CA THR A 214 11.11 -18.53 -9.55
C THR A 214 10.60 -19.08 -8.21
N LEU A 215 9.56 -18.47 -7.69
CA LEU A 215 8.93 -18.82 -6.41
C LEU A 215 7.57 -19.43 -6.68
N GLY A 216 7.30 -20.58 -6.05
CA GLY A 216 6.03 -21.28 -6.10
C GLY A 216 5.47 -21.56 -4.71
N LEU A 217 4.18 -21.32 -4.48
CA LEU A 217 3.48 -21.76 -3.28
C LEU A 217 2.70 -23.04 -3.58
N LYS A 218 3.08 -24.15 -2.94
CA LYS A 218 2.31 -25.40 -3.00
C LYS A 218 1.39 -25.47 -1.80
N VAL A 219 0.09 -25.36 -2.06
CA VAL A 219 -0.94 -25.53 -1.03
C VAL A 219 -1.20 -27.03 -0.88
N GLN A 220 -0.86 -27.62 0.26
CA GLN A 220 -1.21 -29.01 0.54
C GLN A 220 -2.56 -29.03 1.26
N PRO A 221 -3.59 -29.72 0.73
CA PRO A 221 -4.78 -29.97 1.52
C PRO A 221 -4.37 -30.79 2.74
N LEU A 222 -4.79 -30.35 3.94
CA LEU A 222 -4.59 -31.16 5.13
C LEU A 222 -5.19 -32.55 4.90
N PRO A 223 -4.53 -33.63 5.37
CA PRO A 223 -5.15 -34.95 5.35
C PRO A 223 -6.47 -34.86 6.10
N VAL A 224 -7.57 -35.13 5.39
CA VAL A 224 -8.90 -35.22 6.01
C VAL A 224 -8.76 -36.27 7.12
N PRO A 225 -9.11 -35.95 8.39
CA PRO A 225 -9.05 -36.93 9.45
C PRO A 225 -9.86 -38.14 8.99
N LEU A 226 -9.22 -39.31 8.93
CA LEU A 226 -9.92 -40.54 8.63
C LEU A 226 -11.11 -40.61 9.60
N PRO A 227 -12.33 -40.95 9.12
CA PRO A 227 -13.45 -41.12 10.02
C PRO A 227 -13.01 -42.09 11.11
N GLY A 228 -12.99 -41.61 12.36
CA GLY A 228 -12.65 -42.44 13.51
C GLY A 228 -13.56 -43.67 13.51
N PRO A 229 -13.11 -44.80 14.08
CA PRO A 229 -13.93 -46.00 14.15
C PRO A 229 -15.29 -45.60 14.75
N THR A 230 -16.35 -45.82 13.97
CA THR A 230 -17.72 -45.56 14.38
C THR A 230 -18.03 -46.44 15.58
N GLY A 231 -17.78 -45.93 16.77
CA GLY A 231 -18.33 -46.48 18.00
C GLY A 231 -19.84 -46.42 17.86
N SER A 232 -20.48 -47.59 17.87
CA SER A 232 -21.92 -47.73 17.85
C SER A 232 -22.55 -46.79 18.90
N PRO A 233 -23.49 -45.91 18.53
CA PRO A 233 -24.12 -45.03 19.50
C PRO A 233 -24.98 -45.88 20.44
N SER A 234 -24.56 -45.99 21.71
CA SER A 234 -25.47 -46.37 22.78
C SER A 234 -26.56 -45.30 22.86
N SER A 235 -27.81 -45.73 22.72
CA SER A 235 -29.00 -44.87 22.74
C SER A 235 -29.02 -43.97 23.98
N PRO A 236 -29.16 -42.64 23.85
CA PRO A 236 -29.31 -41.77 25.01
C PRO A 236 -30.68 -41.99 25.65
N SER A 237 -30.71 -41.98 26.97
CA SER A 237 -31.95 -42.03 27.74
C SER A 237 -32.72 -40.71 27.58
N PHE A 238 -34.06 -40.80 27.62
CA PHE A 238 -35.01 -39.72 27.31
C PHE A 238 -34.92 -38.49 28.25
N ASN A 239 -34.08 -38.51 29.28
CA ASN A 239 -33.91 -37.40 30.23
C ASN A 239 -32.73 -36.46 29.93
N ASP A 240 -31.87 -36.76 28.95
CA ASP A 240 -30.71 -35.91 28.63
C ASP A 240 -31.00 -34.85 27.53
N GLN A 241 -32.21 -34.85 26.95
CA GLN A 241 -32.57 -33.95 25.85
C GLN A 241 -32.95 -32.53 26.26
N GLN A 242 -33.07 -32.23 27.56
CA GLN A 242 -33.57 -30.93 28.02
C GLN A 242 -32.48 -29.96 28.50
N ASN A 243 -31.21 -30.40 28.57
CA ASN A 243 -30.07 -29.56 28.99
C ASN A 243 -29.11 -29.16 27.85
N MET A 244 -29.40 -29.49 26.59
CA MET A 244 -28.53 -29.12 25.45
C MET A 244 -28.92 -27.82 24.74
N ASN A 245 -30.05 -27.20 25.08
CA ASN A 245 -30.49 -25.97 24.40
C ASN A 245 -29.93 -24.67 24.99
N ASP A 246 -29.29 -24.70 26.17
CA ASP A 246 -28.76 -23.50 26.84
C ASP A 246 -27.27 -23.23 26.58
N ASN A 247 -26.60 -24.02 25.71
CA ASN A 247 -25.16 -23.92 25.47
C ASN A 247 -24.73 -23.79 24.00
N MET A 248 -25.64 -23.35 23.11
CA MET A 248 -25.32 -23.04 21.69
C MET A 248 -25.01 -21.56 21.41
N GLY A 249 -24.46 -20.83 22.39
CA GLY A 249 -23.85 -19.53 22.18
C GLY A 249 -22.33 -19.67 22.08
N GLN A 250 -21.76 -19.40 20.90
CA GLN A 250 -20.33 -19.47 20.51
C GLN A 250 -19.84 -20.81 19.94
N MET A 251 -20.33 -21.18 18.76
CA MET A 251 -19.50 -21.89 17.77
C MET A 251 -19.02 -20.88 16.73
N VAL A 252 -17.77 -20.44 16.87
CA VAL A 252 -17.02 -19.78 15.79
C VAL A 252 -16.70 -20.85 14.74
N PRO A 253 -16.85 -20.61 13.42
CA PRO A 253 -16.46 -21.60 12.42
C PRO A 253 -14.96 -21.87 12.56
N GLY A 254 -14.60 -23.12 12.84
CA GLY A 254 -13.20 -23.56 12.88
C GLY A 254 -12.58 -23.41 11.50
N TRP A 255 -11.58 -22.55 11.37
CA TRP A 255 -10.77 -22.40 10.18
C TRP A 255 -9.98 -23.69 9.96
N ALA A 256 -10.06 -24.30 8.78
CA ALA A 256 -9.18 -25.40 8.40
C ALA A 256 -7.76 -24.82 8.20
N ASN A 257 -6.79 -25.28 9.00
CA ASN A 257 -5.40 -24.84 8.92
C ASN A 257 -4.75 -25.34 7.62
N VAL A 258 -4.82 -24.60 6.53
CA VAL A 258 -4.13 -25.01 5.29
C VAL A 258 -2.63 -24.68 5.42
N GLU A 259 -1.76 -25.69 5.35
CA GLU A 259 -0.32 -25.50 5.38
C GLU A 259 0.22 -25.30 3.94
N GLY A 260 0.76 -24.11 3.68
CA GLY A 260 1.41 -23.77 2.41
C GLY A 260 2.92 -24.00 2.46
N LYS A 261 3.47 -24.75 1.51
CA LYS A 261 4.91 -24.98 1.37
C LYS A 261 5.48 -24.20 0.19
N TRP A 262 6.42 -23.30 0.46
CA TRP A 262 7.13 -22.58 -0.59
C TRP A 262 8.22 -23.46 -1.24
N VAL A 263 8.20 -23.51 -2.56
CA VAL A 263 9.19 -24.15 -3.43
C VAL A 263 9.88 -23.06 -4.25
N HIS A 264 11.17 -23.23 -4.52
CA HIS A 264 11.91 -22.29 -5.37
C HIS A 264 12.79 -23.03 -6.35
N ASP A 265 13.04 -22.39 -7.49
CA ASP A 265 14.10 -22.72 -8.42
C ASP A 265 14.93 -21.44 -8.64
N SER A 266 16.23 -21.49 -8.38
CA SER A 266 17.10 -20.33 -8.46
C SER A 266 18.49 -20.71 -8.96
N THR A 267 19.05 -19.85 -9.82
CA THR A 267 20.39 -20.05 -10.39
C THR A 267 21.52 -19.59 -9.46
N ALA A 268 21.24 -18.73 -8.48
CA ALA A 268 22.11 -18.34 -7.37
C ALA A 268 21.35 -17.52 -6.31
N GLY A 269 21.59 -17.72 -5.01
CA GLY A 269 21.05 -16.84 -3.96
C GLY A 269 20.79 -17.53 -2.63
N ASN A 270 20.43 -16.74 -1.60
CA ASN A 270 20.02 -17.26 -0.29
C ASN A 270 18.49 -17.27 -0.20
N PHE A 271 17.91 -18.47 -0.15
CA PHE A 271 16.46 -18.69 0.04
C PHE A 271 16.14 -19.13 1.47
N ARG A 272 15.07 -18.60 2.06
CA ARG A 272 14.52 -19.06 3.34
C ARG A 272 12.99 -18.91 3.34
N ALA A 273 12.29 -19.92 3.84
CA ALA A 273 10.84 -19.92 4.06
C ALA A 273 10.54 -20.36 5.51
N LYS A 274 9.63 -19.68 6.21
CA LYS A 274 9.20 -19.93 7.61
C LYS A 274 7.78 -19.35 7.82
N HIS A 275 7.30 -19.18 9.07
CA HIS A 275 6.05 -18.46 9.45
C HIS A 275 6.36 -17.21 10.31
N PRO A 276 5.91 -15.97 9.97
CA PRO A 276 5.99 -14.81 10.87
C PRO A 276 5.11 -13.57 10.56
N ILE A 277 5.33 -12.55 11.40
CA ILE A 277 4.59 -11.31 11.63
C ILE A 277 5.50 -10.09 11.32
N PHE A 278 5.04 -9.01 10.68
CA PHE A 278 5.82 -7.82 10.25
C PHE A 278 5.45 -6.52 10.99
N ALA A 279 6.22 -5.43 10.90
CA ALA A 279 5.91 -4.16 11.61
C ALA A 279 6.27 -2.88 10.83
N GLN A 280 5.44 -1.83 10.96
CA GLN A 280 5.66 -0.49 10.38
C GLN A 280 6.17 0.54 11.40
N ARG A 281 7.00 1.49 10.92
CA ARG A 281 7.66 2.57 11.69
C ARG A 281 6.93 3.91 11.55
N THR A 282 6.87 4.66 12.65
CA THR A 282 6.85 6.14 12.64
C THR A 282 8.10 6.65 13.35
N ALA A 283 9.07 7.26 12.65
CA ALA A 283 10.12 8.01 13.35
C ALA A 283 10.65 9.19 12.53
N SER A 284 10.89 10.28 13.25
CA SER A 284 11.38 11.57 12.75
C SER A 284 12.87 11.75 13.08
N ARG A 285 13.71 11.98 12.06
CA ARG A 285 14.83 12.96 11.99
C ARG A 285 15.96 12.50 11.07
N GLY A 286 16.14 13.25 9.99
CA GLY A 286 17.29 13.25 9.10
C GLY A 286 17.01 14.15 7.89
N LEU A 287 17.80 15.19 7.67
CA LEU A 287 17.76 16.13 6.54
C LEU A 287 18.19 15.45 5.22
N ALA A 288 17.57 14.32 4.88
CA ALA A 288 17.44 13.93 3.48
C ALA A 288 16.36 14.85 2.89
N THR A 289 16.58 15.38 1.69
CA THR A 289 15.49 15.93 0.87
C THR A 289 14.39 14.88 0.89
N LEU A 290 13.32 15.17 1.62
CA LEU A 290 12.29 14.20 1.98
C LEU A 290 11.60 13.84 0.67
N MET A 291 12.05 12.74 0.06
CA MET A 291 11.37 12.17 -1.10
C MET A 291 9.90 12.05 -0.72
N PRO A 292 8.99 12.57 -1.57
CA PRO A 292 7.56 12.46 -1.31
C PRO A 292 7.23 10.98 -1.08
N THR A 293 6.31 10.71 -0.14
CA THR A 293 5.77 9.36 -0.01
C THR A 293 5.12 8.95 -1.33
N SER A 294 5.04 7.65 -1.62
CA SER A 294 4.38 7.15 -2.83
C SER A 294 2.95 7.68 -2.95
N GLU A 295 2.22 7.74 -1.83
CA GLU A 295 0.92 8.39 -1.74
C GLU A 295 0.94 9.84 -2.21
N ARG A 296 1.77 10.69 -1.59
CA ARG A 296 1.87 12.10 -1.97
C ARG A 296 2.23 12.26 -3.44
N LEU A 297 3.19 11.47 -3.93
CA LEU A 297 3.63 11.54 -5.31
C LEU A 297 2.50 11.16 -6.28
N PHE A 298 1.74 10.12 -5.98
CA PHE A 298 0.57 9.73 -6.77
C PHE A 298 -0.50 10.81 -6.79
N VAL A 299 -0.86 11.35 -5.61
CA VAL A 299 -1.83 12.44 -5.48
C VAL A 299 -1.40 13.65 -6.29
N ASP A 300 -0.15 14.09 -6.13
CA ASP A 300 0.40 15.25 -6.84
C ASP A 300 0.35 15.08 -8.37
N LEU A 301 0.74 13.91 -8.88
CA LEU A 301 0.76 13.64 -10.32
C LEU A 301 -0.64 13.63 -10.96
N ILE A 302 -1.64 13.07 -10.26
CA ILE A 302 -3.02 12.98 -10.77
C ILE A 302 -3.77 14.30 -10.59
N VAL A 303 -3.60 15.02 -9.48
CA VAL A 303 -4.25 16.32 -9.27
C VAL A 303 -3.83 17.31 -10.36
N ARG A 304 -2.54 17.32 -10.73
CA ARG A 304 -2.05 18.23 -11.78
C ARG A 304 -2.61 17.97 -13.17
N SER A 305 -3.00 16.74 -13.48
CA SER A 305 -3.54 16.38 -14.79
C SER A 305 -5.06 16.44 -14.84
N SER A 306 -5.74 16.21 -13.71
CA SER A 306 -7.21 16.09 -13.66
C SER A 306 -7.92 17.22 -12.91
N HIS A 307 -7.20 18.02 -12.12
CA HIS A 307 -7.78 18.93 -11.11
C HIS A 307 -8.67 18.23 -10.07
N LYS A 308 -8.53 16.90 -9.91
CA LYS A 308 -9.25 16.07 -8.94
C LYS A 308 -8.26 15.34 -8.03
N TYR A 309 -8.64 15.13 -6.78
CA TYR A 309 -7.87 14.40 -5.79
C TYR A 309 -8.11 12.90 -5.95
N PRO A 310 -7.08 12.10 -6.25
CA PRO A 310 -7.25 10.66 -6.20
C PRO A 310 -7.32 10.21 -4.74
N ASN A 311 -8.16 9.22 -4.50
CA ASN A 311 -8.14 8.48 -3.24
C ASN A 311 -7.00 7.45 -3.31
N TRP A 312 -6.03 7.56 -2.40
CA TRP A 312 -4.94 6.58 -2.32
C TRP A 312 -5.45 5.18 -1.99
N ASP A 313 -6.54 5.12 -1.22
CA ASP A 313 -7.27 3.91 -0.90
C ASP A 313 -8.74 4.00 -1.33
N PRO A 314 -9.06 3.67 -2.60
CA PRO A 314 -10.43 3.77 -3.14
C PRO A 314 -11.47 2.93 -2.41
N GLU A 315 -11.08 2.06 -1.48
CA GLU A 315 -12.00 1.27 -0.66
C GLU A 315 -12.62 2.10 0.48
N VAL A 316 -11.96 3.21 0.85
CA VAL A 316 -12.50 4.15 1.84
C VAL A 316 -13.57 5.01 1.17
N SER A 317 -14.77 5.00 1.73
CA SER A 317 -15.92 5.77 1.23
C SER A 317 -15.67 7.26 1.30
N VAL A 318 -15.93 7.94 0.19
CA VAL A 318 -15.97 9.40 0.08
C VAL A 318 -17.27 9.76 -0.61
N GLU A 319 -18.02 10.71 -0.08
CA GLU A 319 -19.32 11.11 -0.60
C GLU A 319 -19.37 12.61 -0.91
N PRO A 320 -20.14 13.05 -1.92
CA PRO A 320 -20.36 14.47 -2.12
C PRO A 320 -21.01 15.08 -0.87
N GLY A 321 -20.48 16.23 -0.46
CA GLY A 321 -20.86 16.89 0.78
C GLY A 321 -19.97 16.56 1.97
N ASP A 322 -19.11 15.55 1.88
CA ASP A 322 -18.08 15.31 2.89
C ASP A 322 -17.21 16.56 3.02
N TYR A 323 -17.05 17.04 4.25
CA TYR A 323 -16.17 18.15 4.55
C TYR A 323 -15.08 17.72 5.51
N GLY A 324 -13.97 18.44 5.46
CA GLY A 324 -12.83 18.15 6.29
C GLY A 324 -11.62 18.97 5.90
N ARG A 325 -10.44 18.45 6.21
CA ARG A 325 -9.17 19.16 5.99
C ARG A 325 -8.21 18.29 5.20
N THR A 326 -7.47 18.91 4.29
CA THR A 326 -6.29 18.25 3.73
C THR A 326 -5.19 18.28 4.78
N THR A 327 -4.40 17.21 4.89
CA THR A 327 -3.25 17.15 5.80
C THR A 327 -2.17 18.15 5.38
N GLN A 328 -2.33 19.40 5.81
CA GLN A 328 -1.33 20.44 5.68
C GLN A 328 -0.21 20.16 6.68
N GLY A 329 1.00 19.89 6.20
CA GLY A 329 2.17 19.97 7.07
C GLY A 329 2.29 21.42 7.54
N ARG A 330 1.99 21.70 8.82
CA ARG A 330 2.02 23.05 9.42
C ARG A 330 3.26 23.81 8.94
N GLN A 331 3.04 24.98 8.34
CA GLN A 331 4.07 25.96 7.94
C GLN A 331 4.80 26.62 9.13
N PHE A 332 4.44 26.26 10.38
CA PHE A 332 5.15 26.80 11.54
C PHE A 332 6.64 26.48 11.43
N ARG A 333 7.48 27.53 11.51
CA ARG A 333 8.95 27.48 11.39
C ARG A 333 9.61 26.38 12.21
N ILE A 334 8.97 25.95 13.28
CA ILE A 334 9.47 24.93 14.21
C ILE A 334 9.04 23.52 13.86
N ALA A 335 8.05 23.27 12.99
CA ALA A 335 7.52 21.93 12.69
C ALA A 335 7.85 21.43 11.26
N PHE A 336 8.99 21.85 10.71
CA PHE A 336 9.46 21.50 9.36
C PHE A 336 9.61 19.99 9.09
N TRP A 337 9.51 19.14 10.12
CA TRP A 337 9.61 17.68 10.01
C TRP A 337 8.28 16.97 9.74
N LYS A 338 7.12 17.64 9.86
CA LYS A 338 5.84 17.01 9.50
C LYS A 338 5.73 16.91 7.97
N LYS A 339 5.73 15.69 7.45
CA LYS A 339 5.56 15.42 6.02
C LYS A 339 4.19 15.94 5.58
N ARG A 340 4.15 16.74 4.51
CA ARG A 340 2.91 17.12 3.81
C ARG A 340 2.46 15.91 3.02
N VAL A 341 1.27 15.36 3.29
CA VAL A 341 0.75 14.16 2.59
C VAL A 341 -0.45 14.53 1.72
N GLY A 342 -1.32 15.42 2.23
CA GLY A 342 -2.59 15.91 1.65
C GLY A 342 -3.57 14.84 1.26
N THR A 343 -3.55 13.76 2.01
CA THR A 343 -4.74 13.00 2.29
C THR A 343 -5.82 13.94 2.82
N PHE A 344 -7.01 13.84 2.24
CA PHE A 344 -8.23 14.44 2.78
C PHE A 344 -8.65 13.66 4.03
N ILE A 345 -8.87 14.36 5.14
CA ILE A 345 -9.42 13.77 6.37
C ILE A 345 -10.85 14.27 6.49
N LYS A 346 -11.81 13.35 6.32
CA LYS A 346 -13.23 13.59 6.57
C LYS A 346 -13.46 13.93 8.05
N GLU A 347 -14.18 15.02 8.30
CA GLU A 347 -14.59 15.46 9.64
C GLU A 347 -16.12 15.46 9.83
N GLY A 348 -16.88 15.52 8.73
CA GLY A 348 -18.35 15.45 8.73
C GLY A 348 -18.90 15.43 7.31
N ASN A 349 -20.22 15.59 7.18
CA ASN A 349 -20.90 15.65 5.88
C ASN A 349 -22.05 16.67 5.97
N ILE A 350 -22.11 17.61 5.03
CA ILE A 350 -23.08 18.71 5.07
C ILE A 350 -24.54 18.23 5.03
N TYR A 351 -24.83 17.05 4.50
CA TYR A 351 -26.18 16.48 4.47
C TYR A 351 -26.53 15.84 5.82
N ASP A 352 -25.60 15.10 6.42
CA ASP A 352 -25.80 14.46 7.72
C ASP A 352 -25.91 15.50 8.86
N ASP A 353 -25.14 16.58 8.75
CA ASP A 353 -25.09 17.65 9.76
C ASP A 353 -26.22 18.70 9.60
N GLY A 354 -27.16 18.49 8.67
CA GLY A 354 -28.30 19.40 8.41
C GLY A 354 -27.92 20.75 7.78
N LEU A 355 -26.64 20.95 7.42
CA LEU A 355 -26.15 22.18 6.79
C LEU A 355 -26.71 22.35 5.38
N ALA A 356 -26.85 21.26 4.63
CA ALA A 356 -27.41 21.30 3.28
C ALA A 356 -28.85 21.81 3.28
N GLU A 357 -29.69 21.39 4.23
CA GLU A 357 -31.06 21.86 4.38
C GLU A 357 -31.08 23.36 4.77
N LYS A 358 -30.30 23.74 5.79
CA LYS A 358 -30.16 25.12 6.27
C LYS A 358 -29.79 26.10 5.15
N TYR A 359 -28.89 25.70 4.25
CA TYR A 359 -28.40 26.53 3.15
C TYR A 359 -29.04 26.23 1.79
N GLN A 360 -30.06 25.34 1.76
CA GLN A 360 -30.78 24.91 0.55
C GLN A 360 -29.83 24.41 -0.55
N ILE A 361 -28.88 23.57 -0.17
CA ILE A 361 -27.94 22.91 -1.08
C ILE A 361 -28.66 21.67 -1.64
N PRO A 362 -28.74 21.52 -2.98
CA PRO A 362 -29.42 20.40 -3.59
C PRO A 362 -28.72 19.08 -3.25
N LYS A 363 -29.48 17.97 -3.32
CA LYS A 363 -28.89 16.63 -3.21
C LYS A 363 -27.96 16.36 -4.39
N PRO A 364 -26.92 15.53 -4.23
CA PRO A 364 -26.04 15.17 -5.33
C PRO A 364 -26.81 14.41 -6.41
N VAL A 365 -26.44 14.65 -7.67
CA VAL A 365 -27.01 13.98 -8.85
C VAL A 365 -25.97 13.00 -9.38
N GLU A 366 -26.38 11.75 -9.63
CA GLU A 366 -25.51 10.75 -10.23
C GLU A 366 -25.60 10.82 -11.77
N HIS A 367 -24.44 10.82 -12.41
CA HIS A 367 -24.26 10.85 -13.85
C HIS A 367 -23.57 9.57 -14.33
N GLY A 368 -23.90 9.12 -15.54
CA GLY A 368 -23.26 7.95 -16.16
C GLY A 368 -23.85 6.60 -15.75
N LEU A 369 -25.04 6.56 -15.11
CA LEU A 369 -25.70 5.28 -14.75
C LEU A 369 -25.86 4.36 -15.97
N ASP A 370 -26.22 4.95 -17.11
CA ASP A 370 -26.43 4.25 -18.39
C ASP A 370 -25.13 3.97 -19.15
N SER A 371 -23.99 4.49 -18.67
CA SER A 371 -22.66 4.22 -19.22
C SER A 371 -22.25 2.80 -18.79
N THR A 372 -22.81 1.81 -19.47
CA THR A 372 -22.50 0.39 -19.28
C THR A 372 -21.17 -0.01 -19.91
N GLU A 373 -20.56 0.87 -20.70
CA GLU A 373 -19.36 0.57 -21.45
C GLU A 373 -18.27 1.62 -21.21
N GLY A 374 -17.12 1.15 -20.72
CA GLY A 374 -15.89 1.92 -20.78
C GLY A 374 -15.08 1.88 -19.49
N THR A 375 -13.77 1.91 -19.68
CA THR A 375 -12.81 2.22 -18.64
C THR A 375 -12.35 3.67 -18.80
N THR A 376 -12.53 4.47 -17.75
CA THR A 376 -12.00 5.83 -17.66
C THR A 376 -10.55 5.77 -17.25
N TRP A 377 -9.68 6.48 -17.99
CA TRP A 377 -8.24 6.56 -17.71
C TRP A 377 -7.87 7.98 -17.28
N VAL A 378 -7.22 8.10 -16.12
CA VAL A 378 -6.63 9.34 -15.64
C VAL A 378 -5.12 9.13 -15.51
N THR A 379 -4.36 9.89 -16.29
CA THR A 379 -2.91 9.73 -16.38
C THR A 379 -2.20 11.01 -15.95
N SER A 380 -1.01 10.87 -15.38
CA SER A 380 -0.13 12.01 -15.13
C SER A 380 0.36 12.62 -16.46
N LYS A 381 0.72 13.90 -16.48
CA LYS A 381 1.22 14.59 -17.70
C LYS A 381 2.42 13.89 -18.38
N ASN A 382 3.22 13.15 -17.63
CA ASN A 382 4.40 12.44 -18.17
C ASN A 382 4.10 11.04 -18.71
N ALA A 383 2.86 10.57 -18.56
CA ALA A 383 2.43 9.27 -19.03
C ALA A 383 1.86 9.41 -20.43
N GLN A 384 2.60 8.91 -21.41
CA GLN A 384 2.16 8.86 -22.79
C GLN A 384 1.54 7.50 -23.06
N GLN A 385 0.28 7.47 -23.46
CA GLN A 385 -0.33 6.24 -23.98
C GLN A 385 0.38 5.86 -25.28
N VAL A 386 0.83 4.63 -25.37
CA VAL A 386 1.43 4.05 -26.57
C VAL A 386 0.50 2.97 -27.11
N ASN A 387 0.57 2.74 -28.43
CA ASN A 387 -0.19 1.65 -29.03
C ASN A 387 0.15 0.34 -28.33
N PHE A 388 -0.87 -0.45 -28.02
CA PHE A 388 -0.68 -1.76 -27.45
C PHE A 388 -0.01 -2.64 -28.51
N ASP A 389 1.30 -2.81 -28.38
CA ASP A 389 2.09 -3.60 -29.33
C ASP A 389 1.67 -5.07 -29.27
N ALA A 390 1.56 -5.71 -30.43
CA ALA A 390 1.30 -7.14 -30.53
C ALA A 390 2.37 -7.94 -29.76
N ASP A 391 3.61 -7.43 -29.70
CA ASP A 391 4.71 -8.01 -28.95
C ASP A 391 4.44 -8.07 -27.44
N VAL A 392 3.73 -7.08 -26.87
CA VAL A 392 3.33 -7.11 -25.44
C VAL A 392 2.30 -8.21 -25.19
N GLY A 393 1.40 -8.45 -26.15
CA GLY A 393 0.45 -9.56 -26.11
C GLY A 393 1.13 -10.93 -26.18
N LEU A 394 2.20 -11.05 -26.97
CA LEU A 394 3.00 -12.28 -27.07
C LEU A 394 3.83 -12.54 -25.81
N GLN A 395 4.36 -11.48 -25.18
CA GLN A 395 5.16 -11.60 -23.96
C GLN A 395 4.32 -11.87 -22.72
N THR A 396 3.04 -11.51 -22.72
CA THR A 396 2.16 -11.70 -21.57
C THR A 396 0.81 -12.22 -22.07
N PRO A 397 0.66 -13.55 -22.21
CA PRO A 397 -0.55 -14.20 -22.73
C PRO A 397 -1.84 -13.76 -22.02
N ALA A 398 -1.75 -13.36 -20.75
CA ALA A 398 -2.88 -12.86 -19.97
C ALA A 398 -3.57 -11.61 -20.58
N PHE A 399 -2.89 -10.82 -21.43
CA PHE A 399 -3.51 -9.70 -22.14
C PHE A 399 -4.34 -10.11 -23.37
N ALA A 400 -4.21 -11.37 -23.83
CA ALA A 400 -5.04 -11.88 -24.91
C ALA A 400 -6.51 -11.98 -24.50
N GLU A 401 -6.76 -12.23 -23.21
CA GLU A 401 -8.10 -12.37 -22.61
C GLU A 401 -8.66 -11.04 -22.06
N CYS A 402 -7.92 -9.94 -22.20
CA CYS A 402 -8.35 -8.65 -21.70
C CYS A 402 -9.34 -7.97 -22.64
N SER A 403 -10.51 -7.62 -22.11
CA SER A 403 -11.51 -6.81 -22.82
C SER A 403 -11.06 -5.36 -22.96
N VAL A 404 -10.34 -4.86 -21.95
CA VAL A 404 -9.75 -3.53 -21.93
C VAL A 404 -8.25 -3.65 -21.72
N LYS A 405 -7.45 -2.95 -22.52
CA LYS A 405 -5.99 -2.89 -22.34
C LYS A 405 -5.41 -1.54 -22.81
N ALA A 406 -4.44 -1.04 -22.06
CA ALA A 406 -3.70 0.17 -22.40
C ALA A 406 -2.25 0.05 -21.95
N THR A 407 -1.34 0.60 -22.75
CA THR A 407 0.08 0.67 -22.42
C THR A 407 0.50 2.13 -22.29
N PHE A 408 1.27 2.44 -21.24
CA PHE A 408 1.77 3.78 -20.95
C PHE A 408 3.28 3.76 -20.82
N LYS A 409 3.94 4.72 -21.46
CA LYS A 409 5.37 4.98 -21.32
C LYS A 409 5.57 6.28 -20.55
N PHE A 410 6.43 6.25 -19.53
CA PHE A 410 6.71 7.44 -18.72
C PHE A 410 7.98 8.14 -19.21
N ASN A 411 7.83 9.37 -19.70
CA ASN A 411 8.92 10.14 -20.28
C ASN A 411 9.90 10.69 -19.25
N THR A 412 9.48 10.80 -17.99
CA THR A 412 10.30 11.27 -16.87
C THR A 412 10.41 10.20 -15.79
N ASN A 413 11.14 10.50 -14.72
CA ASN A 413 11.36 9.60 -13.59
C ASN A 413 10.10 9.28 -12.79
N LYS A 414 8.95 9.90 -13.10
CA LYS A 414 7.74 9.81 -12.28
C LYS A 414 6.51 9.81 -13.17
N GLY A 415 5.61 8.87 -12.92
CA GLY A 415 4.35 8.82 -13.64
C GLY A 415 3.30 8.02 -12.90
N ALA A 416 2.04 8.39 -13.12
CA ALA A 416 0.90 7.78 -12.47
C ALA A 416 -0.20 7.49 -13.51
N VAL A 417 -0.90 6.38 -13.29
CA VAL A 417 -2.08 5.97 -14.06
C VAL A 417 -3.14 5.49 -13.08
N LEU A 418 -4.37 5.91 -13.30
CA LEU A 418 -5.56 5.45 -12.62
C LEU A 418 -6.58 5.01 -13.68
N ALA A 419 -7.00 3.75 -13.60
CA ALA A 419 -8.04 3.16 -14.44
C ALA A 419 -9.28 2.91 -13.57
N MET A 420 -10.46 3.23 -14.09
CA MET A 420 -11.73 3.10 -13.41
C MET A 420 -12.72 2.43 -14.37
N ASP A 421 -13.15 1.22 -14.06
CA ASP A 421 -14.10 0.47 -14.88
C ASP A 421 -15.53 0.67 -14.36
N ASN A 422 -16.48 0.87 -15.29
CA ASN A 422 -17.88 1.16 -14.98
C ASN A 422 -18.04 2.35 -14.02
N ASP A 423 -17.40 3.47 -14.36
CA ASP A 423 -17.33 4.71 -13.59
C ASP A 423 -18.65 5.52 -13.65
N THR A 424 -19.11 6.05 -12.51
CA THR A 424 -20.16 7.07 -12.40
C THR A 424 -19.68 8.26 -11.59
N ILE A 425 -20.30 9.41 -11.85
CA ILE A 425 -19.92 10.67 -11.21
C ILE A 425 -21.12 11.19 -10.42
N LEU A 426 -20.98 11.34 -9.11
CA LEU A 426 -21.96 12.04 -8.28
C LEU A 426 -21.50 13.46 -8.04
N THR A 427 -22.36 14.45 -8.35
CA THR A 427 -22.01 15.87 -8.30
C THR A 427 -23.08 16.70 -7.59
N ILE A 428 -22.67 17.68 -6.80
CA ILE A 428 -23.56 18.73 -6.27
C ILE A 428 -23.77 19.78 -7.37
N ASN A 429 -24.98 19.85 -7.93
CA ASN A 429 -25.32 20.71 -9.06
C ASN A 429 -26.48 21.67 -8.71
N PRO A 430 -26.33 23.01 -8.84
CA PRO A 430 -25.12 23.72 -9.27
C PRO A 430 -24.08 23.87 -8.15
N PRO A 431 -22.77 23.78 -8.49
CA PRO A 431 -21.68 23.86 -7.51
C PRO A 431 -21.61 25.22 -6.79
N GLY A 432 -22.18 26.28 -7.38
CA GLY A 432 -22.30 27.60 -6.78
C GLY A 432 -23.06 27.63 -5.45
N LYS A 433 -23.99 26.69 -5.22
CA LYS A 433 -24.77 26.64 -3.97
C LYS A 433 -23.92 26.35 -2.74
N LEU A 434 -22.77 25.69 -2.91
CA LEU A 434 -21.82 25.45 -1.82
C LEU A 434 -21.25 26.75 -1.23
N ARG A 435 -21.29 27.86 -1.98
CA ARG A 435 -20.80 29.16 -1.52
C ARG A 435 -21.55 29.70 -0.30
N ARG A 436 -22.80 29.27 -0.11
CA ARG A 436 -23.63 29.63 1.06
C ARG A 436 -23.02 29.12 2.38
N LEU A 437 -22.21 28.07 2.33
CA LEU A 437 -21.49 27.52 3.49
C LEU A 437 -20.37 28.43 3.99
N LEU A 438 -19.97 29.48 3.24
CA LEU A 438 -19.05 30.50 3.74
C LEU A 438 -19.63 31.26 4.96
N ALA A 439 -20.96 31.27 5.12
CA ALA A 439 -21.61 31.85 6.29
C ALA A 439 -21.59 30.92 7.53
N GLU A 440 -21.17 29.66 7.37
CA GLU A 440 -21.13 28.69 8.47
C GLU A 440 -19.81 28.79 9.24
N LYS A 441 -19.90 29.28 10.49
CA LYS A 441 -18.72 29.51 11.34
C LYS A 441 -17.96 28.22 11.66
N ALA A 442 -18.69 27.10 11.75
CA ALA A 442 -18.08 25.80 12.03
C ALA A 442 -17.13 25.32 10.91
N LEU A 443 -17.35 25.78 9.67
CA LEU A 443 -16.56 25.40 8.49
C LEU A 443 -15.51 26.46 8.11
N GLU A 444 -15.15 27.33 9.05
CA GLU A 444 -14.19 28.41 8.82
C GLU A 444 -12.76 27.90 8.53
N LYS A 445 -12.06 28.62 7.64
CA LYS A 445 -10.61 28.56 7.35
C LYS A 445 -9.99 27.16 7.25
N GLY A 446 -9.71 26.77 6.01
CA GLY A 446 -8.90 25.59 5.71
C GLY A 446 -9.71 24.30 5.57
N TYR A 447 -11.04 24.38 5.74
CA TYR A 447 -11.94 23.34 5.29
C TYR A 447 -12.06 23.31 3.77
N VAL A 448 -12.25 22.09 3.28
CA VAL A 448 -12.58 21.77 1.91
C VAL A 448 -13.82 20.90 1.91
N ILE A 449 -14.59 20.94 0.84
CA ILE A 449 -15.79 20.12 0.64
C ILE A 449 -15.58 19.27 -0.60
N VAL A 450 -16.00 18.02 -0.53
CA VAL A 450 -16.12 17.14 -1.69
C VAL A 450 -17.35 17.55 -2.50
N SER A 451 -17.15 18.14 -3.68
CA SER A 451 -18.26 18.58 -4.55
C SER A 451 -18.66 17.52 -5.59
N GLU A 452 -17.73 16.61 -5.89
CA GLU A 452 -17.88 15.59 -6.93
C GLU A 452 -17.11 14.32 -6.52
N VAL A 453 -17.67 13.15 -6.78
CA VAL A 453 -17.06 11.84 -6.50
C VAL A 453 -17.25 10.90 -7.68
N HIS A 454 -16.16 10.26 -8.10
CA HIS A 454 -16.19 9.13 -9.01
C HIS A 454 -16.41 7.82 -8.23
N ARG A 455 -17.32 6.97 -8.73
CA ARG A 455 -17.60 5.64 -8.19
C ARG A 455 -17.42 4.61 -9.28
N CYS A 456 -16.69 3.54 -9.01
CA CYS A 456 -16.44 2.50 -10.01
C CYS A 456 -16.65 1.10 -9.43
N SER A 457 -16.96 0.13 -10.30
CA SER A 457 -17.04 -1.30 -9.90
C SER A 457 -15.65 -1.90 -9.71
N SER A 458 -14.65 -1.33 -10.38
CA SER A 458 -13.28 -1.81 -10.32
C SER A 458 -12.30 -0.70 -10.65
N TYR A 459 -11.10 -0.77 -10.06
CA TYR A 459 -10.04 0.19 -10.34
C TYR A 459 -8.68 -0.49 -10.41
N ALA A 460 -7.75 0.17 -11.11
CA ALA A 460 -6.32 -0.11 -11.04
C ALA A 460 -5.56 1.20 -10.94
N ARG A 461 -4.65 1.30 -9.97
CA ARG A 461 -3.70 2.42 -9.84
C ARG A 461 -2.28 1.92 -10.00
N PHE A 462 -1.49 2.70 -10.72
CA PHE A 462 -0.08 2.45 -10.94
C PHE A 462 0.73 3.73 -10.72
N LEU A 463 1.84 3.61 -10.01
CA LEU A 463 2.81 4.69 -9.80
C LEU A 463 4.21 4.20 -10.15
N SER A 464 4.85 4.81 -11.14
CA SER A 464 6.28 4.64 -11.41
C SER A 464 7.09 5.75 -10.74
N ALA A 465 8.22 5.36 -10.14
CA ALA A 465 9.30 6.25 -9.72
C ALA A 465 10.59 6.06 -10.55
N ALA A 466 10.49 5.35 -11.68
CA ALA A 466 11.58 5.05 -12.59
C ALA A 466 11.38 5.73 -13.95
N ALA A 467 12.47 6.27 -14.50
CA ALA A 467 12.49 6.92 -15.81
C ALA A 467 12.36 5.91 -16.94
N GLY A 468 11.59 6.24 -17.99
CA GLY A 468 11.43 5.37 -19.15
C GLY A 468 10.68 4.08 -18.85
N ALA A 469 10.12 3.93 -17.65
CA ALA A 469 9.29 2.79 -17.30
C ALA A 469 8.09 2.71 -18.25
N THR A 470 7.72 1.48 -18.59
CA THR A 470 6.54 1.17 -19.37
C THR A 470 5.64 0.29 -18.53
N VAL A 471 4.34 0.56 -18.54
CA VAL A 471 3.32 -0.25 -17.90
C VAL A 471 2.23 -0.60 -18.89
N ALA A 472 1.90 -1.88 -19.00
CA ALA A 472 0.68 -2.33 -19.65
C ALA A 472 -0.33 -2.72 -18.55
N LEU A 473 -1.56 -2.23 -18.68
CA LEU A 473 -2.68 -2.53 -17.79
C LEU A 473 -3.81 -3.14 -18.63
N GLY A 474 -4.49 -4.14 -18.08
CA GLY A 474 -5.65 -4.74 -18.74
C GLY A 474 -6.63 -5.37 -17.76
N LEU A 475 -7.89 -5.45 -18.15
CA LEU A 475 -8.96 -6.09 -17.38
C LEU A 475 -9.36 -7.39 -18.08
N ALA A 476 -8.96 -8.52 -17.50
CA ALA A 476 -9.28 -9.84 -18.00
C ALA A 476 -10.60 -10.32 -17.40
N ALA A 477 -11.48 -10.87 -18.23
CA ALA A 477 -12.63 -11.63 -17.78
C ALA A 477 -12.22 -13.10 -17.74
N GLN A 478 -12.19 -13.74 -16.56
CA GLN A 478 -11.92 -15.16 -16.51
C GLN A 478 -13.13 -15.92 -17.11
N PRO A 479 -12.90 -16.84 -18.06
CA PRO A 479 -13.97 -17.70 -18.53
C PRO A 479 -14.50 -18.53 -17.34
N PRO A 480 -15.82 -18.75 -17.23
CA PRO A 480 -16.36 -19.58 -16.17
C PRO A 480 -15.73 -20.97 -16.23
N VAL A 481 -15.06 -21.38 -15.15
CA VAL A 481 -14.48 -22.73 -15.05
C VAL A 481 -15.64 -23.72 -15.00
N GLY A 482 -15.71 -24.62 -15.97
CA GLY A 482 -16.88 -25.44 -16.26
C GLY A 482 -17.45 -26.21 -15.04
N ASN A 483 -18.79 -26.34 -15.04
CA ASN A 483 -19.65 -27.17 -14.18
C ASN A 483 -20.14 -26.65 -12.82
N VAL A 484 -20.00 -25.36 -12.48
CA VAL A 484 -20.69 -24.80 -11.30
C VAL A 484 -21.76 -23.81 -11.76
N GLY A 485 -23.03 -24.09 -11.44
CA GLY A 485 -24.23 -23.44 -11.97
C GLY A 485 -24.48 -21.97 -11.58
N SER A 486 -23.43 -21.14 -11.53
CA SER A 486 -23.52 -19.69 -11.32
C SER A 486 -22.49 -19.01 -12.22
N ALA A 487 -22.97 -18.32 -13.26
CA ALA A 487 -22.14 -17.64 -14.24
C ALA A 487 -21.64 -16.28 -13.74
N ASN A 488 -20.92 -16.25 -12.60
CA ASN A 488 -20.17 -15.06 -12.21
C ASN A 488 -18.85 -15.04 -12.98
N VAL A 489 -18.71 -14.08 -13.89
CA VAL A 489 -17.46 -13.81 -14.60
C VAL A 489 -16.52 -13.12 -13.62
N ASP A 490 -15.52 -13.84 -13.13
CA ASP A 490 -14.48 -13.26 -12.27
C ASP A 490 -13.57 -12.37 -13.13
N ALA A 491 -13.80 -11.06 -13.09
CA ALA A 491 -12.90 -10.10 -13.72
C ALA A 491 -11.65 -9.85 -12.84
N LYS A 492 -10.50 -9.61 -13.47
CA LYS A 492 -9.22 -9.36 -12.79
C LYS A 492 -8.36 -8.37 -13.58
N TRP A 493 -7.84 -7.36 -12.89
CA TRP A 493 -6.79 -6.52 -13.44
C TRP A 493 -5.48 -7.29 -13.57
N VAL A 494 -4.94 -7.31 -14.78
CA VAL A 494 -3.60 -7.79 -15.11
C VAL A 494 -2.72 -6.59 -15.45
N HIS A 495 -1.43 -6.72 -15.16
CA HIS A 495 -0.46 -5.69 -15.49
C HIS A 495 0.89 -6.31 -15.85
N SER A 496 1.66 -5.59 -16.64
CA SER A 496 3.06 -5.85 -16.91
C SER A 496 3.83 -4.55 -16.72
N SER A 497 4.80 -4.56 -15.81
CA SER A 497 5.64 -3.39 -15.51
C SER A 497 6.99 -3.85 -14.98
N SER A 498 8.05 -3.13 -15.33
CA SER A 498 9.41 -3.43 -14.84
C SER A 498 9.65 -2.96 -13.40
N ALA A 499 8.97 -1.90 -12.96
CA ALA A 499 9.02 -1.38 -11.59
C ALA A 499 7.83 -0.44 -11.32
N GLY A 500 7.32 -0.41 -10.09
CA GLY A 500 6.29 0.54 -9.68
C GLY A 500 5.48 0.07 -8.47
N ASN A 501 4.55 0.92 -8.02
CA ASN A 501 3.54 0.56 -7.03
C ASN A 501 2.20 0.36 -7.75
N PHE A 502 1.71 -0.87 -7.76
CA PHE A 502 0.44 -1.27 -8.36
C PHE A 502 -0.55 -1.69 -7.27
N LYS A 503 -1.79 -1.19 -7.33
CA LYS A 503 -2.92 -1.67 -6.53
C LYS A 503 -4.15 -1.73 -7.42
N ALA A 504 -4.87 -2.84 -7.40
CA ALA A 504 -6.12 -2.98 -8.15
C ALA A 504 -7.12 -3.82 -7.37
N LYS A 505 -8.41 -3.57 -7.59
CA LYS A 505 -9.49 -4.34 -6.99
C LYS A 505 -10.69 -4.40 -7.93
N VAL A 506 -11.38 -5.53 -7.93
CA VAL A 506 -12.60 -5.78 -8.71
C VAL A 506 -13.70 -6.16 -7.73
N ASN A 507 -14.86 -5.52 -7.86
CA ASN A 507 -16.04 -5.97 -7.16
C ASN A 507 -16.72 -7.08 -7.97
N LYS A 508 -16.83 -8.27 -7.38
CA LYS A 508 -17.44 -9.45 -8.02
C LYS A 508 -18.93 -9.26 -8.30
N GLU A 509 -19.63 -8.44 -7.52
CA GLU A 509 -21.04 -8.12 -7.76
C GLU A 509 -21.23 -7.04 -8.83
N GLY A 510 -20.16 -6.49 -9.39
CA GLY A 510 -20.22 -5.38 -10.35
C GLY A 510 -20.72 -4.05 -9.77
N LYS A 511 -20.97 -3.98 -8.45
CA LYS A 511 -21.46 -2.77 -7.79
C LYS A 511 -20.36 -1.72 -7.67
N ARG A 512 -20.73 -0.45 -7.86
CA ARG A 512 -19.82 0.71 -7.79
C ARG A 512 -19.51 1.10 -6.34
N VAL A 513 -18.62 0.33 -5.70
CA VAL A 513 -18.29 0.44 -4.26
C VAL A 513 -16.92 1.07 -4.01
N PHE A 514 -16.17 1.42 -5.06
CA PHE A 514 -14.87 2.08 -4.92
C PHE A 514 -14.96 3.56 -5.28
N TYR A 515 -14.16 4.39 -4.61
CA TYR A 515 -14.16 5.85 -4.67
C TYR A 515 -12.78 6.39 -5.07
N PRO A 516 -12.32 6.13 -6.29
CA PRO A 516 -10.92 6.35 -6.69
C PRO A 516 -10.54 7.83 -6.91
N LEU A 517 -11.50 8.72 -7.15
CA LEU A 517 -11.24 10.10 -7.54
C LEU A 517 -12.37 11.02 -7.07
N PHE A 518 -12.04 12.20 -6.56
CA PHE A 518 -13.03 13.18 -6.09
C PHE A 518 -12.54 14.61 -6.26
N ARG A 519 -13.46 15.57 -6.36
CA ARG A 519 -13.15 17.00 -6.48
C ARG A 519 -13.33 17.69 -5.14
N LEU A 520 -12.30 18.41 -4.71
CA LEU A 520 -12.35 19.24 -3.52
C LEU A 520 -12.52 20.70 -3.92
N VAL A 521 -13.46 21.41 -3.30
CA VAL A 521 -13.60 22.86 -3.41
C VAL A 521 -13.21 23.52 -2.09
N ALA A 522 -12.54 24.67 -2.18
CA ALA A 522 -12.09 25.41 -1.01
C ALA A 522 -13.18 26.39 -0.53
N LEU A 523 -13.48 26.35 0.78
CA LEU A 523 -14.28 27.38 1.44
C LEU A 523 -13.42 28.62 1.71
N LYS A 524 -13.10 29.36 0.66
CA LYS A 524 -12.36 30.61 0.76
C LYS A 524 -13.12 31.71 0.03
N GLU A 525 -13.23 32.87 0.68
CA GLU A 525 -13.43 34.15 -0.01
C GLU A 525 -12.13 34.51 -0.73
N SER A 526 -11.78 33.80 -1.80
CA SER A 526 -10.93 34.44 -2.79
C SER A 526 -11.73 35.60 -3.37
N ALA A 527 -11.09 36.75 -3.58
CA ALA A 527 -11.68 37.89 -4.26
C ALA A 527 -12.17 37.42 -5.64
N VAL A 528 -13.43 36.99 -5.71
CA VAL A 528 -14.16 36.88 -6.97
C VAL A 528 -14.13 38.30 -7.47
N SER A 529 -13.22 38.54 -8.42
CA SER A 529 -13.03 39.85 -9.02
C SER A 529 -14.42 40.26 -9.46
N THR A 530 -15.01 41.22 -8.74
CA THR A 530 -16.33 41.77 -8.98
C THR A 530 -16.24 42.62 -10.24
N GLY A 531 -15.89 41.97 -11.35
CA GLY A 531 -15.93 42.49 -12.69
C GLY A 531 -17.40 42.60 -13.08
N LEU A 532 -18.01 43.67 -12.59
CA LEU A 532 -19.15 44.40 -13.13
C LEU A 532 -19.84 43.78 -14.36
N ARG A 533 -21.17 43.67 -14.22
CA ARG A 533 -22.24 43.66 -15.24
C ARG A 533 -22.66 42.30 -15.81
N GLY A 534 -23.60 41.70 -15.10
CA GLY A 534 -24.60 40.78 -15.63
C GLY A 534 -25.46 40.29 -14.49
N GLU A 535 -26.76 40.56 -14.51
CA GLU A 535 -27.77 40.04 -13.58
C GLU A 535 -28.00 38.54 -13.88
N LEU A 536 -26.96 37.73 -13.71
CA LEU A 536 -27.05 36.28 -13.79
C LEU A 536 -27.27 35.77 -12.37
N ASP A 537 -28.49 35.29 -12.10
CA ASP A 537 -28.98 34.74 -10.83
C ASP A 537 -28.20 33.52 -10.29
N GLU A 538 -27.07 33.16 -10.88
CA GLU A 538 -26.26 32.01 -10.48
C GLU A 538 -25.06 32.42 -9.63
N ASP A 539 -25.05 31.92 -8.39
CA ASP A 539 -23.89 31.97 -7.51
C ASP A 539 -22.68 31.36 -8.25
N PRO A 540 -21.55 32.07 -8.42
CA PRO A 540 -20.41 31.50 -9.11
C PRO A 540 -19.81 30.35 -8.27
N PRO A 541 -19.23 29.32 -8.92
CA PRO A 541 -18.69 28.17 -8.23
C PRO A 541 -17.54 28.55 -7.28
N LEU A 542 -17.42 27.80 -6.19
CA LEU A 542 -16.23 27.87 -5.33
C LEU A 542 -14.99 27.42 -6.12
N PRO A 543 -13.80 28.00 -5.82
CA PRO A 543 -12.56 27.56 -6.45
C PRO A 543 -12.19 26.15 -6.00
N ASP A 544 -11.50 25.42 -6.89
CA ASP A 544 -10.93 24.12 -6.55
C ASP A 544 -9.89 24.25 -5.44
N ALA A 545 -9.84 23.25 -4.56
CA ALA A 545 -8.88 23.22 -3.48
C ALA A 545 -7.48 22.90 -4.01
N GLU A 546 -6.57 23.86 -3.93
CA GLU A 546 -5.16 23.64 -4.27
C GLU A 546 -4.47 22.72 -3.25
N PRO A 547 -3.62 21.78 -3.71
CA PRO A 547 -2.81 20.96 -2.81
C PRO A 547 -1.94 21.84 -1.89
N PRO A 548 -1.76 21.46 -0.61
CA PRO A 548 -1.00 22.27 0.35
C PRO A 548 0.53 22.17 0.20
N TRP A 549 1.02 21.54 -0.87
CA TRP A 549 2.44 21.47 -1.19
C TRP A 549 2.76 22.13 -2.52
N ASP A 550 4.00 22.59 -2.60
CA ASP A 550 4.61 22.93 -3.86
C ASP A 550 4.72 21.67 -4.73
N PRO A 551 4.55 21.84 -6.04
CA PRO A 551 4.85 20.82 -7.02
C PRO A 551 6.17 20.12 -6.70
N VAL A 552 6.19 18.78 -6.61
CA VAL A 552 7.43 18.01 -6.56
C VAL A 552 8.35 18.44 -7.72
N ASP A 553 9.51 18.98 -7.38
CA ASP A 553 10.52 19.50 -8.31
C ASP A 553 10.89 18.47 -9.39
N GLY A 554 11.04 18.94 -10.63
CA GLY A 554 11.43 18.13 -11.80
C GLY A 554 10.54 18.28 -13.04
N GLU A 555 9.45 19.04 -12.94
CA GLU A 555 8.49 19.24 -14.06
C GLU A 555 8.34 20.70 -14.50
N THR A 556 9.15 21.64 -13.99
CA THR A 556 9.25 22.99 -14.56
C THR A 556 10.02 22.94 -15.89
N GLY A 557 9.53 22.14 -16.84
CA GLY A 557 9.93 22.22 -18.24
C GLY A 557 9.25 23.45 -18.83
N ASN A 558 10.06 24.31 -19.45
CA ASN A 558 9.67 25.51 -20.18
C ASN A 558 8.28 25.40 -20.82
N SER A 559 7.28 26.06 -20.23
CA SER A 559 6.07 26.42 -20.96
C SER A 559 6.47 27.50 -21.96
N ASN A 560 6.76 27.08 -23.20
CA ASN A 560 6.80 27.99 -24.35
C ASN A 560 5.37 28.28 -24.82
#